data_AF-A0A351NYG6-F1
#
_entry.id   AF-A0A351NYG6-F1
#
_cell.length_a   1.000
_cell.length_b   1.000
_cell.length_c   1.000
_cell.angle_alpha   90.00
_cell.angle_beta   90.00
_cell.angle_gamma   90.00
#
_symmetry.space_group_name_H-M   'P 1'
#
loop_
_entity.id
_entity.type
_entity.pdbx_description
1 polymer ?
#
loop_
_entity_poly.entity_id
_entity_poly.type
_entity_poly.pdbx_seq_one_letter_code
_entity_poly.pdbx_strand_id
1 'polypeptide(L)' 'MKNLPIRAMSIRLTLAISVFLLFTACADSKPSIEEQDACFDEYIDTYKEEYPEATLQKTAALKCYQ' A
#
# COMPACT_ATOMS: atom_id res chain seq x y z
N MET A 1 -26.24 7.79 -42.09
CA MET A 1 -25.19 8.01 -41.09
C MET A 1 -25.85 8.10 -39.72
N LYS A 2 -25.66 7.10 -38.84
CA LYS A 2 -26.28 7.05 -37.51
C LYS A 2 -25.41 7.86 -36.55
N ASN A 3 -25.86 9.05 -36.18
CA ASN A 3 -25.23 9.87 -35.16
C ASN A 3 -25.49 9.20 -33.80
N LEU A 4 -24.59 8.31 -33.36
CA LEU A 4 -24.62 7.81 -31.99
C LEU A 4 -24.34 8.98 -31.04
N PRO A 5 -25.07 9.09 -29.91
CA PRO A 5 -24.95 10.23 -29.01
C PRO A 5 -23.57 10.21 -28.35
N ILE A 6 -22.69 11.10 -28.81
CA ILE A 6 -21.33 11.38 -28.31
C ILE A 6 -21.30 11.45 -26.76
N ARG A 7 -22.42 11.89 -26.16
CA ARG A 7 -22.65 11.98 -24.72
C ARG A 7 -22.58 10.64 -23.98
N ALA A 8 -23.02 9.53 -24.57
CA ALA A 8 -22.99 8.21 -23.94
C ALA A 8 -21.59 7.57 -23.94
N MET A 9 -20.75 7.92 -24.93
CA MET A 9 -19.36 7.46 -25.03
C MET A 9 -18.47 8.13 -23.98
N SER A 10 -18.74 9.41 -23.68
CA SER A 10 -18.05 10.16 -22.62
C SER A 10 -18.30 9.57 -21.23
N ILE A 11 -19.53 9.19 -20.89
CA ILE A 11 -19.84 8.60 -19.57
C ILE A 11 -19.13 7.25 -19.37
N ARG A 12 -19.10 6.41 -20.42
CA ARG A 12 -18.41 5.11 -20.38
C ARG A 12 -16.90 5.27 -20.22
N LEU A 13 -16.32 6.29 -20.84
CA LEU A 13 -14.91 6.62 -20.71
C LEU A 13 -14.57 7.11 -19.30
N THR A 14 -15.38 8.02 -18.75
CA THR A 14 -15.17 8.54 -17.39
C THR A 14 -15.29 7.43 -16.34
N LEU A 15 -16.26 6.52 -16.51
CA LEU A 15 -16.44 5.37 -15.64
C LEU A 15 -15.22 4.43 -15.73
N ALA A 16 -14.73 4.13 -16.93
CA ALA A 16 -13.55 3.29 -17.12
C ALA A 16 -12.29 3.89 -16.46
N ILE A 17 -12.07 5.20 -16.60
CA ILE A 17 -10.96 5.90 -15.94
C ILE A 17 -11.10 5.83 -14.42
N SER A 18 -12.29 6.08 -13.87
CA SER A 18 -12.52 6.02 -12.43
C SER A 18 -12.25 4.63 -11.85
N VAL A 19 -12.66 3.57 -12.56
CA VAL A 19 -12.41 2.19 -12.17
C VAL A 19 -10.91 1.87 -12.25
N PHE A 20 -10.22 2.32 -13.30
CA PHE A 20 -8.77 2.12 -13.44
C PHE A 20 -7.98 2.80 -12.33
N LEU A 21 -8.37 4.01 -11.92
CA LEU A 21 -7.75 4.73 -10.80
C LEU A 21 -7.93 3.97 -9.47
N LEU A 22 -9.08 3.34 -9.24
CA LEU A 22 -9.29 2.49 -8.06
C LEU A 22 -8.38 1.24 -8.06
N PHE A 23 -8.03 0.70 -9.23
CA PHE A 23 -7.07 -0.41 -9.33
C PHE A 23 -5.62 0.00 -9.07
N THR A 24 -5.24 1.25 -9.36
CA THR A 24 -3.89 1.75 -9.06
C THR A 24 -3.61 1.87 -7.55
N ALA A 25 -4.65 2.02 -6.73
CA ALA A 25 -4.53 2.00 -5.27
C ALA A 25 -4.25 0.59 -4.69
N CYS A 26 -4.33 -0.46 -5.51
CA CYS A 26 -4.03 -1.85 -5.16
C CYS A 26 -2.69 -2.31 -5.73
N ALA A 27 -1.89 -1.39 -6.30
CA ALA A 27 -0.48 -1.64 -6.59
C ALA A 27 0.28 -1.64 -5.25
N ASP A 28 0.11 -2.72 -4.50
CA ASP A 28 0.82 -3.03 -3.27
C ASP A 28 2.29 -3.30 -3.65
N SER A 29 3.06 -2.23 -3.80
CA SER A 29 4.50 -2.33 -3.93
C SER A 29 5.03 -2.83 -2.60
N LYS A 30 5.34 -4.13 -2.53
CA LYS A 30 6.04 -4.68 -1.36
C LYS A 30 7.22 -3.77 -1.02
N PRO A 31 7.36 -3.34 0.25
CA PRO A 31 8.47 -2.51 0.66
C PRO A 31 9.80 -3.21 0.35
N SER A 32 10.83 -2.44 0.03
CA SER A 32 12.16 -3.00 -0.19
C SER A 32 12.71 -3.61 1.12
N ILE A 33 13.74 -4.45 1.02
CA ILE A 33 14.37 -5.00 2.24
C ILE A 33 14.93 -3.87 3.11
N GLU A 34 15.50 -2.83 2.50
CA GLU A 34 16.02 -1.67 3.22
C GLU A 34 14.92 -0.91 3.98
N GLU A 35 13.72 -0.80 3.40
CA GLU A 35 12.56 -0.18 4.05
C GLU A 35 12.03 -1.03 5.21
N GLN A 36 12.06 -2.36 5.06
CA GLN A 36 11.65 -3.30 6.11
C GLN A 36 12.65 -3.31 7.28
N ASP A 37 13.95 -3.27 6.99
CA ASP A 37 15.01 -3.16 7.99
C ASP A 37 14.89 -1.84 8.78
N ALA A 38 14.65 -0.71 8.09
CA ALA A 38 14.43 0.57 8.73
C ALA A 38 13.20 0.56 9.66
N CYS A 39 12.09 -0.06 9.23
CA CYS A 39 10.91 -0.27 10.08
C CYS A 39 11.25 -1.09 11.32
N PHE A 40 12.06 -2.14 11.16
CA PHE A 40 12.46 -3.00 12.27
C PHE A 40 13.26 -2.22 13.31
N ASP A 41 14.28 -1.49 12.87
CA ASP A 41 15.15 -0.71 13.75
C ASP A 41 14.39 0.39 14.49
N GLU A 42 13.50 1.12 13.79
CA GLU A 42 12.64 2.14 14.39
C GLU A 42 11.74 1.53 15.48
N TYR A 43 11.17 0.35 15.22
CA TYR A 43 10.31 -0.33 16.18
C TYR A 43 11.08 -0.75 17.44
N ILE A 44 12.29 -1.29 17.29
CA ILE A 44 13.13 -1.63 18.45
C ILE A 44 13.47 -0.37 19.24
N ASP A 45 13.91 0.70 18.58
CA ASP A 45 14.32 1.94 19.25
C ASP A 45 13.17 2.58 20.04
N THR A 46 11.97 2.56 19.47
CA THR A 46 10.76 3.13 20.07
C THR A 46 10.36 2.44 21.38
N TYR A 47 10.50 1.12 21.45
CA TYR A 47 9.92 0.32 22.53
C TYR A 47 10.94 -0.37 23.45
N LYS A 48 12.25 -0.24 23.18
CA LYS A 48 13.33 -0.88 23.96
C LYS A 48 13.33 -0.53 25.44
N GLU A 49 12.78 0.63 25.82
CA GLU A 49 12.69 1.05 27.22
C GLU A 49 11.51 0.41 27.96
N GLU A 50 10.49 -0.06 27.22
CA GLU A 50 9.25 -0.58 27.77
C GLU A 50 9.23 -2.12 27.83
N TYR A 51 9.87 -2.78 26.86
CA TYR A 51 9.86 -4.23 26.74
C TYR A 51 11.26 -4.82 26.51
N PRO A 52 11.49 -6.09 26.93
CA PRO A 52 12.71 -6.81 26.61
C PRO A 52 12.88 -6.96 25.10
N GLU A 53 14.13 -6.83 24.63
CA GLU A 53 14.47 -6.92 23.21
C GLU A 53 13.96 -8.21 22.54
N ALA A 54 14.06 -9.36 23.22
CA ALA A 54 13.56 -10.64 22.71
C ALA A 54 12.05 -10.66 22.42
N THR A 55 11.26 -9.84 23.13
CA THR A 55 9.83 -9.65 22.86
C THR A 55 9.62 -8.74 21.66
N LEU A 56 10.39 -7.65 21.59
CA LEU A 56 10.29 -6.66 20.52
C LEU A 56 10.69 -7.24 19.16
N GLN A 57 11.76 -8.03 19.08
CA GLN A 57 12.23 -8.63 17.83
C GLN A 57 11.15 -9.45 17.13
N LYS A 58 10.36 -10.23 17.89
CA LYS A 58 9.27 -11.04 17.32
C LYS A 58 8.14 -10.18 16.77
N THR A 59 7.77 -9.13 17.51
CA THR A 59 6.68 -8.23 17.11
C THR A 59 7.09 -7.32 15.96
N ALA A 60 8.33 -6.80 15.99
CA ALA A 60 8.94 -6.02 14.91
C ALA A 60 9.00 -6.85 13.64
N ALA A 61 9.44 -8.11 13.71
CA ALA A 61 9.51 -8.98 12.54
C ALA A 61 8.13 -9.25 11.93
N LEU A 62 7.11 -9.50 12.78
CA LEU A 62 5.73 -9.68 12.32
C LEU A 62 5.14 -8.42 11.69
N LYS A 63 5.54 -7.22 12.14
CA LYS A 63 5.02 -5.95 11.62
C LYS A 63 5.72 -5.54 10.33
N CYS A 64 7.03 -5.70 10.26
CA CYS A 64 7.87 -5.09 9.23
C CYS A 64 8.20 -6.03 8.06
N TYR A 65 8.27 -7.35 8.24
CA TYR A 65 8.63 -8.29 7.16
C TYR A 65 7.43 -9.08 6.58
N GLN A 66 6.36 -8.39 6.13
CA GLN A 66 5.16 -9.02 5.55
C GLN A 66 5.16 -9.14 4.02
#